data_AF-A0A841K6N3-F1
#
_entry.id   AF-A0A841K6N3-F1
#
_cell.length_a   1.000
_cell.length_b   1.000
_cell.length_c   1.000
_cell.angle_alpha   90.00
_cell.angle_beta   90.00
_cell.angle_gamma   90.00
#
_symmetry.space_group_name_H-M   'P 1'
#
loop_
_entity.id
_entity.type
_entity.pdbx_description
1 polymer ?
#
loop_
_entity_poly.entity_id
_entity_poly.type
_entity_poly.pdbx_seq_one_letter_code
_entity_poly.pdbx_strand_id
1 'polypeptide(L)'
;MMRTPDGHGGLELSRFLAPAVVADHRNAPVNALGYLRVMFAVDDLDETLTRLGRYGAQLVGEVVRYEDAYRLCYIRGPEGLLIGLAEELG
;
A
#
# COMPACT_ATOMS: atom_id res chain seq x y z
N MET A 1 -2.55 6.16 -15.78
CA MET A 1 -3.44 6.14 -14.61
C MET A 1 -3.83 4.69 -14.34
N MET A 2 -3.60 4.20 -13.13
CA MET A 2 -4.10 2.89 -12.69
C MET A 2 -5.53 3.09 -12.21
N ARG A 3 -6.43 2.14 -12.51
CA ARG A 3 -7.82 2.15 -12.05
C ARG A 3 -8.11 0.86 -11.31
N THR A 4 -8.94 0.95 -10.28
CA THR A 4 -9.47 -0.23 -9.61
C THR A 4 -10.49 -0.94 -10.51
N PRO A 5 -10.65 -2.27 -10.39
CA PRO A 5 -11.58 -3.03 -11.23
C PRO A 5 -13.04 -2.57 -11.16
N ASP A 6 -13.47 -2.05 -10.00
CA ASP A 6 -14.81 -1.49 -9.78
C ASP A 6 -15.05 -0.14 -10.49
N GLY A 7 -13.98 0.49 -11.02
CA GLY A 7 -14.04 1.77 -11.71
C GLY A 7 -14.19 3.00 -10.81
N HIS A 8 -14.23 2.84 -9.48
CA HIS A 8 -14.43 3.95 -8.54
C HIS A 8 -13.12 4.57 -8.03
N GLY A 9 -12.03 3.81 -8.06
CA GLY A 9 -10.70 4.24 -7.64
C GLY A 9 -9.77 4.52 -8.81
N GLY A 10 -8.86 5.48 -8.61
CA GLY A 10 -7.82 5.81 -9.57
C GLY A 10 -6.56 6.31 -8.88
N LEU A 11 -5.41 5.83 -9.34
CA LEU A 11 -4.11 6.34 -8.93
C LEU A 11 -3.36 6.92 -10.14
N GLU A 12 -2.91 8.15 -9.97
CA GLU A 12 -1.98 8.79 -10.87
C GLU A 12 -0.55 8.54 -10.40
N LEU A 13 0.31 8.11 -11.31
CA LEU A 13 1.73 7.90 -11.07
C LEU A 13 2.48 8.90 -11.94
N SER A 14 3.27 9.76 -11.30
CA SER A 14 3.92 10.88 -11.96
C SER A 14 5.41 10.85 -11.69
N ARG A 15 6.19 11.12 -12.75
CA ARG A 15 7.64 11.27 -12.68
C ARG A 15 8.00 12.65 -13.22
N PHE A 16 8.60 13.48 -12.36
CA PHE A 16 9.11 14.78 -12.78
C PHE A 16 10.29 14.62 -13.74
N LEU A 17 10.21 15.29 -14.89
CA LEU A 17 11.32 15.40 -15.84
C LEU A 17 12.06 16.73 -15.66
N ALA A 18 11.30 17.83 -15.51
CA ALA A 18 11.79 19.15 -15.17
C ALA A 18 10.67 19.92 -14.44
N PRO A 19 10.98 20.68 -13.37
CA PRO A 19 12.26 20.68 -12.66
C PRO A 19 12.53 19.32 -11.98
N ALA A 20 13.78 19.11 -11.54
CA ALA A 20 14.12 17.91 -10.77
C ALA A 20 13.37 17.87 -9.42
N VAL A 21 13.15 16.66 -8.89
CA VAL A 21 12.58 16.47 -7.55
C VAL A 21 13.55 17.02 -6.49
N VAL A 22 13.04 17.80 -5.53
CA VAL A 22 13.87 18.48 -4.51
C VAL A 22 13.69 17.94 -3.09
N ALA A 23 12.73 17.04 -2.86
CA ALA A 23 12.48 16.40 -1.58
C ALA A 23 11.83 15.02 -1.79
N ASP A 24 12.02 14.12 -0.85
CA ASP A 24 11.48 12.76 -0.89
C ASP A 24 10.95 12.35 0.48
N HIS A 25 9.72 11.86 0.50
CA HIS A 25 9.06 11.34 1.70
C HIS A 25 8.48 9.92 1.47
N ARG A 26 8.91 9.22 0.41
CA ARG A 26 8.41 7.86 0.08
C ARG A 26 8.57 6.90 1.27
N ASN A 27 9.68 7.02 1.99
CA ASN A 27 10.05 6.18 3.16
C ASN A 27 9.85 6.87 4.52
N ALA A 28 9.03 7.92 4.61
CA ALA A 28 8.75 8.56 5.89
C ALA A 28 8.22 7.54 6.93
N PRO A 29 8.58 7.68 8.22
CA PRO A 29 8.11 6.77 9.26
C PRO A 29 6.58 6.89 9.45
N VAL A 30 5.95 5.83 9.95
CA VAL A 30 4.46 5.75 10.03
C VAL A 30 3.84 6.86 10.89
N ASN A 31 4.60 7.38 11.85
CA ASN A 31 4.20 8.47 12.74
C ASN A 31 4.64 9.86 12.26
N ALA A 32 4.86 10.06 10.96
CA ALA A 32 5.13 11.36 10.36
C ALA A 32 3.84 12.13 10.02
N LEU A 33 3.92 13.46 10.03
CA LEU A 33 2.87 14.32 9.48
C LEU A 33 2.84 14.23 7.94
N GLY A 34 1.64 14.29 7.35
CA GLY A 34 1.44 14.29 5.88
C GLY A 34 0.61 13.10 5.39
N TYR A 35 0.63 12.85 4.09
CA TYR A 35 -0.02 11.67 3.51
C TYR A 35 0.68 10.40 4.00
N LEU A 36 -0.10 9.48 4.57
CA LEU A 36 0.45 8.26 5.14
C LEU A 36 0.46 7.10 4.14
N ARG A 37 -0.71 6.76 3.56
CA ARG A 37 -0.88 5.64 2.63
C ARG A 37 -2.24 5.68 1.95
N VAL A 38 -2.38 4.88 0.90
CA VAL A 38 -3.67 4.37 0.42
C VAL A 38 -3.93 2.98 1.00
N MET A 39 -5.20 2.60 1.13
CA MET A 39 -5.63 1.27 1.59
C MET A 39 -6.38 0.56 0.47
N PHE A 40 -6.07 -0.70 0.21
CA PHE A 40 -6.80 -1.54 -0.74
C PHE A 40 -7.46 -2.69 0.01
N ALA A 41 -8.73 -2.94 -0.31
CA ALA A 41 -9.40 -4.19 0.00
C ALA A 41 -8.96 -5.26 -1.02
N VAL A 42 -8.68 -6.47 -0.55
CA VAL A 42 -8.28 -7.62 -1.36
C VAL A 42 -9.05 -8.87 -0.94
N ASP A 43 -9.25 -9.80 -1.87
CA ASP A 43 -10.03 -11.03 -1.62
C ASP A 43 -9.26 -12.06 -0.77
N ASP A 44 -7.93 -12.11 -0.92
CA ASP A 44 -7.05 -13.02 -0.17
C ASP A 44 -5.75 -12.28 0.19
N LEU A 45 -5.56 -12.00 1.47
CA LEU A 45 -4.41 -11.25 1.95
C LEU A 45 -3.12 -12.08 1.87
N ASP A 46 -3.18 -13.38 2.14
CA ASP A 46 -2.00 -14.25 2.18
C ASP A 46 -1.45 -14.52 0.78
N GLU A 47 -2.32 -14.76 -0.21
CA GLU A 47 -1.94 -14.84 -1.62
C GLU A 47 -1.34 -13.52 -2.10
N THR A 48 -2.01 -12.41 -1.77
CA THR A 48 -1.55 -11.08 -2.18
C THR A 48 -0.16 -10.78 -1.61
N LEU A 49 0.06 -11.03 -0.32
CA LEU A 49 1.36 -10.84 0.32
C LEU A 49 2.44 -11.75 -0.27
N THR A 50 2.12 -13.02 -0.52
CA THR A 50 3.03 -13.97 -1.16
C THR A 50 3.45 -13.50 -2.54
N ARG A 51 2.50 -13.02 -3.35
CA ARG A 51 2.76 -12.50 -4.70
C ARG A 51 3.60 -11.22 -4.64
N LEU A 52 3.23 -10.27 -3.80
CA LEU A 52 3.94 -8.99 -3.68
C LEU A 52 5.35 -9.17 -3.11
N GLY A 53 5.56 -10.12 -2.20
CA GLY A 53 6.88 -10.47 -1.68
C GLY A 53 7.85 -10.92 -2.77
N ARG A 54 7.38 -11.64 -3.80
CA ARG A 54 8.19 -12.02 -4.97
C ARG A 54 8.65 -10.81 -5.79
N TYR A 55 7.94 -9.69 -5.69
CA TYR A 55 8.30 -8.40 -6.31
C TYR A 55 9.04 -7.46 -5.35
N GLY A 56 9.46 -7.94 -4.18
CA GLY A 56 10.27 -7.19 -3.22
C GLY A 56 9.48 -6.34 -2.23
N ALA A 57 8.16 -6.51 -2.14
CA ALA A 57 7.39 -5.85 -1.08
C ALA A 57 7.78 -6.39 0.31
N GLN A 58 7.82 -5.50 1.30
CA GLN A 58 8.22 -5.83 2.67
C GLN A 58 7.09 -5.55 3.64
N LEU A 59 6.75 -6.52 4.49
CA LEU A 59 5.77 -6.33 5.55
C LEU A 59 6.28 -5.31 6.59
N VAL A 60 5.40 -4.40 7.00
CA VAL A 60 5.65 -3.45 8.10
C VAL A 60 4.84 -3.90 9.30
N GLY A 61 5.52 -4.40 10.33
CA GLY A 61 4.87 -5.02 11.48
C GLY A 61 4.37 -6.41 11.13
N GLU A 62 3.10 -6.68 11.43
CA GLU A 62 2.48 -8.00 11.32
C GLU A 62 1.14 -7.91 10.59
N VAL A 63 0.63 -9.06 10.14
CA VAL A 63 -0.77 -9.19 9.73
C VAL A 63 -1.62 -9.26 10.99
N VAL A 64 -2.51 -8.28 11.16
CA VAL A 64 -3.38 -8.16 12.33
C VAL A 64 -4.79 -8.54 11.95
N ARG A 65 -5.46 -9.30 12.82
CA ARG A 65 -6.90 -9.55 12.74
C ARG A 65 -7.64 -8.59 13.65
N TYR A 66 -8.60 -7.86 13.08
CA TYR A 66 -9.50 -7.00 13.81
C TYR A 66 -10.84 -7.71 13.97
N GLU A 67 -11.07 -8.23 15.17
CA GLU A 67 -12.28 -8.99 15.54
C GLU A 67 -12.58 -10.09 14.51
N ASP A 68 -13.84 -10.23 14.13
CA ASP A 68 -14.30 -11.11 13.06
C ASP A 68 -14.63 -10.32 11.79
N ALA A 69 -14.08 -9.10 11.63
CA ALA A 69 -14.42 -8.20 10.54
C ALA A 69 -13.34 -8.07 9.47
N TYR A 70 -12.06 -7.94 9.84
CA TYR A 70 -10.98 -7.75 8.86
C TYR A 70 -9.66 -8.42 9.28
N ARG A 71 -8.86 -8.82 8.29
CA ARG A 71 -7.40 -8.97 8.42
C ARG A 71 -6.73 -7.83 7.69
N LEU A 72 -5.68 -7.25 8.25
CA LEU A 72 -4.99 -6.13 7.60
C LEU A 72 -3.52 -6.05 7.95
N CYS A 73 -2.75 -5.39 7.08
CA CYS A 73 -1.35 -5.09 7.31
C CYS A 73 -0.90 -3.85 6.53
N TYR A 74 0.30 -3.38 6.84
CA TYR A 74 1.03 -2.44 5.99
C TYR A 74 2.18 -3.14 5.30
N ILE A 75 2.47 -2.70 4.08
CA ILE A 75 3.66 -3.08 3.34
C ILE A 75 4.42 -1.84 2.84
N ARG A 76 5.71 -2.00 2.63
CA ARG A 76 6.53 -1.13 1.77
C ARG A 76 6.60 -1.77 0.39
N GLY A 77 6.02 -1.09 -0.60
CA GLY A 77 5.97 -1.53 -2.00
C GLY A 77 7.08 -0.91 -2.85
N PRO A 78 6.82 -0.67 -4.15
CA PRO A 78 7.77 -0.01 -5.04
C PRO A 78 8.27 1.32 -4.47
N GLU A 79 9.59 1.55 -4.58
CA GLU A 79 10.28 2.73 -4.06
C GLU A 79 10.10 2.96 -2.55
N GLY A 80 9.62 1.95 -1.82
CA GLY A 80 9.36 2.02 -0.39
C GLY A 80 8.09 2.79 -0.01
N LEU A 81 7.18 3.02 -0.96
CA LEU A 81 5.87 3.61 -0.66
C LEU A 81 5.07 2.74 0.31
N LEU A 82 4.45 3.37 1.32
CA LEU A 82 3.60 2.69 2.29
C LEU A 82 2.21 2.41 1.68
N ILE A 83 1.79 1.16 1.73
CA ILE A 83 0.47 0.71 1.24
C ILE A 83 -0.19 -0.12 2.33
N GLY A 84 -1.48 0.12 2.56
CA GLY A 84 -2.31 -0.73 3.39
C GLY A 84 -3.03 -1.77 2.55
N LEU A 85 -3.13 -2.99 3.08
CA LEU A 85 -3.96 -4.06 2.55
C LEU A 85 -4.92 -4.54 3.63
N ALA A 86 -6.16 -4.81 3.25
CA ALA A 86 -7.17 -5.39 4.12
C ALA A 86 -7.98 -6.47 3.37
N GLU A 87 -8.30 -7.55 4.06
CA GLU A 87 -9.22 -8.61 3.62
C GLU A 87 -10.41 -8.57 4.58
N GLU A 88 -11.63 -8.51 4.04
CA GLU A 88 -12.86 -8.58 4.82
C GLU A 88 -13.12 -10.03 5.23
N LEU A 89 -13.48 -10.23 6.49
CA LEU A 89 -13.84 -11.52 7.05
C LEU A 89 -15.36 -11.65 7.01
N GLY A 90 -15.89 -12.19 5.91
CA GLY A 90 -17.34 -12.34 5.72
C GLY A 90 -17.72 -12.86 4.35
#